data_AF-A0A485BRA0-F1
#
_entry.id   AF-A0A485BRA0-F1
#
_cell.length_a   1.000
_cell.length_b   1.000
_cell.length_c   1.000
_cell.angle_alpha   90.00
_cell.angle_beta   90.00
_cell.angle_gamma   90.00
#
_symmetry.space_group_name_H-M   'P 1'
#
loop_
_entity.id
_entity.type
_entity.pdbx_description
1 polymer ?
#
loop_
_entity_poly.entity_id
_entity_poly.type
_entity_poly.pdbx_seq_one_letter_code
_entity_poly.pdbx_strand_id
1 'polypeptide(L)'
;MGVKAKMVAITTTSGTGSEVTPFAVVTDDATGQKYPLADYALTPDMAIVDANLVMDMPKSLCAFGGLDAVTHALEAYVSVLASEFSDGQALQALKLLKENLPASYHEGSKNPVARERVHSAATIAGIAFANAFLGVCHSMAHKLGSQFHIPHGLANALLISNVIRYNANDNPTKQTAFSQYDRPQARRRYAEIADHLGLTAPGDRTAAKIEKLLGWLDEIKADLGIPKSIREAGCSGI
;
A
#
# COMPACT_ATOMS: atom_id res chain seq x y z
N MET A 1 -14.89 -8.20 19.76
CA MET A 1 -13.93 -8.81 20.71
C MET A 1 -13.88 -8.00 22.00
N GLY A 2 -13.03 -8.34 22.97
CA GLY A 2 -12.68 -7.41 24.07
C GLY A 2 -13.30 -7.68 25.45
N VAL A 3 -14.28 -8.59 25.59
CA VAL A 3 -14.90 -8.90 26.90
C VAL A 3 -14.08 -9.91 27.70
N LYS A 4 -13.61 -10.98 27.05
CA LYS A 4 -12.79 -12.02 27.71
C LYS A 4 -11.31 -11.67 27.78
N ALA A 5 -10.81 -11.02 26.74
CA ALA A 5 -9.42 -10.61 26.61
C ALA A 5 -9.32 -9.40 25.68
N LYS A 6 -8.27 -8.59 25.89
CA LYS A 6 -7.86 -7.49 25.01
C LYS A 6 -6.88 -8.00 23.97
N MET A 7 -6.99 -7.49 22.75
CA MET A 7 -6.04 -7.77 21.68
C MET A 7 -4.96 -6.68 21.64
N VAL A 8 -3.71 -7.06 21.89
CA VAL A 8 -2.55 -6.16 21.74
C VAL A 8 -1.74 -6.66 20.55
N ALA A 9 -1.56 -5.82 19.54
CA ALA A 9 -0.80 -6.14 18.35
C ALA A 9 0.58 -5.48 18.41
N ILE A 10 1.63 -6.29 18.23
CA ILE A 10 3.03 -5.83 18.16
C ILE A 10 3.55 -6.23 16.78
N THR A 11 3.73 -5.25 15.90
CA THR A 11 4.16 -5.51 14.53
C THR A 11 5.68 -5.59 14.43
N THR A 12 6.17 -6.54 13.63
CA THR A 12 7.60 -6.72 13.33
C THR A 12 7.86 -6.66 11.82
N THR A 13 6.90 -6.12 11.06
CA THR A 13 7.04 -5.89 9.62
C THR A 13 6.58 -4.49 9.27
N SER A 14 7.28 -3.83 8.35
CA SER A 14 6.95 -2.47 7.93
C SER A 14 6.15 -2.50 6.62
N GLY A 15 4.92 -3.03 6.66
CA GLY A 15 4.07 -3.04 5.46
C GLY A 15 2.58 -3.24 5.70
N THR A 16 2.21 -4.24 6.49
CA THR A 16 0.80 -4.71 6.56
C THR A 16 -0.15 -3.68 7.17
N GLY A 17 0.30 -2.89 8.15
CA GLY A 17 -0.56 -1.98 8.92
C GLY A 17 -1.69 -2.70 9.69
N SER A 18 -1.61 -4.02 9.82
CA SER A 18 -2.67 -4.85 10.40
C SER A 18 -2.95 -4.52 11.86
N GLU A 19 -1.96 -3.96 12.57
CA GLU A 19 -2.06 -3.56 13.97
C GLU A 19 -3.08 -2.45 14.23
N VAL A 20 -3.51 -1.70 13.20
CA VAL A 20 -4.50 -0.60 13.31
C VAL A 20 -5.73 -0.79 12.43
N THR A 21 -5.92 -1.97 11.82
CA THR A 21 -6.99 -2.18 10.84
C THR A 21 -7.97 -3.28 11.25
N PRO A 22 -9.21 -3.25 10.70
CA PRO A 22 -10.20 -4.29 10.94
C PRO A 22 -10.02 -5.55 10.09
N PHE A 23 -8.93 -5.65 9.31
CA PHE A 23 -8.75 -6.72 8.32
C PHE A 23 -8.01 -7.91 8.90
N ALA A 24 -8.55 -9.10 8.65
CA ALA A 24 -7.87 -10.36 8.84
C ALA A 24 -7.97 -11.18 7.56
N VAL A 25 -6.83 -11.63 7.02
CA VAL A 25 -6.81 -12.52 5.86
C VAL A 25 -6.47 -13.92 6.33
N VAL A 26 -7.41 -14.85 6.14
CA VAL A 26 -7.23 -16.27 6.51
C VAL A 26 -7.38 -17.12 5.25
N THR A 27 -6.57 -18.16 5.12
CA THR A 27 -6.71 -19.15 4.04
C THR A 27 -7.53 -20.31 4.55
N ASP A 28 -8.52 -20.74 3.78
CA ASP A 28 -9.18 -22.02 4.02
C ASP A 28 -8.27 -23.15 3.52
N ASP A 29 -7.74 -23.95 4.44
CA ASP A 29 -6.80 -25.02 4.13
C ASP A 29 -7.41 -26.12 3.23
N ALA A 30 -8.74 -26.27 3.21
CA ALA A 30 -9.40 -27.26 2.37
C ALA A 30 -9.48 -26.82 0.90
N THR A 31 -9.64 -25.53 0.64
CA THR A 31 -9.85 -24.98 -0.71
C THR A 31 -8.65 -24.18 -1.23
N GLY A 32 -7.71 -23.80 -0.36
CA GLY A 32 -6.62 -22.88 -0.65
C GLY A 32 -7.08 -21.43 -0.87
N GLN A 33 -8.37 -21.14 -0.70
CA GLN A 33 -8.91 -19.81 -0.95
C GLN A 33 -8.62 -18.86 0.21
N LYS A 34 -8.06 -17.69 -0.11
CA LYS A 34 -7.92 -16.59 0.85
C LYS A 34 -9.25 -15.85 1.03
N TYR A 35 -9.67 -15.72 2.29
CA TYR A 35 -10.84 -14.98 2.75
C TYR A 35 -10.40 -13.76 3.56
N PRO A 36 -10.46 -12.55 2.98
CA PRO A 36 -10.35 -11.32 3.76
C PRO A 36 -11.66 -11.10 4.53
N LEU A 37 -11.57 -11.02 5.85
CA LEU A 37 -12.64 -10.63 6.76
C LEU A 37 -12.38 -9.20 7.25
N ALA A 38 -13.43 -8.38 7.31
CA ALA A 38 -13.32 -6.99 7.73
C ALA A 38 -14.45 -6.63 8.68
N ASP A 39 -14.12 -6.39 9.95
CA ASP A 39 -15.05 -5.86 10.95
C ASP A 39 -14.26 -5.06 12.00
N TYR A 40 -14.71 -3.85 12.35
CA TYR A 40 -14.04 -3.00 13.35
C TYR A 40 -13.95 -3.63 14.73
N ALA A 41 -14.82 -4.59 15.05
CA ALA A 41 -14.72 -5.40 16.26
C ALA A 41 -13.49 -6.33 16.30
N LEU A 42 -12.75 -6.46 15.18
CA LEU A 42 -11.48 -7.18 15.07
C LEU A 42 -10.24 -6.30 15.27
N THR A 43 -10.40 -4.97 15.26
CA THR A 43 -9.29 -4.04 15.43
C THR A 43 -8.58 -4.29 16.76
N PRO A 44 -7.24 -4.35 16.81
CA PRO A 44 -6.51 -4.45 18.07
C PRO A 44 -6.91 -3.33 19.04
N ASP A 45 -7.12 -3.66 20.31
CA ASP A 45 -7.43 -2.69 21.36
C ASP A 45 -6.23 -1.77 21.65
N MET A 46 -5.01 -2.26 21.38
CA MET A 46 -3.75 -1.52 21.49
C MET A 46 -2.77 -1.99 20.43
N ALA A 47 -2.11 -1.03 19.76
CA ALA A 47 -1.04 -1.28 18.79
C ALA A 47 0.29 -0.78 19.34
N ILE A 48 1.34 -1.61 19.24
CA ILE A 48 2.72 -1.26 19.59
C ILE A 48 3.56 -1.38 18.32
N VAL A 49 4.20 -0.27 17.96
CA VAL A 49 5.01 -0.14 16.74
C VAL A 49 6.44 0.25 17.16
N ASP A 50 7.21 -0.75 17.59
CA ASP A 50 8.60 -0.57 18.05
C ASP A 50 9.57 -0.90 16.91
N ALA A 51 10.28 0.13 16.43
CA ALA A 51 11.22 -0.02 15.33
C ALA A 51 12.43 -0.92 15.63
N ASN A 52 12.73 -1.19 16.90
CA ASN A 52 13.79 -2.14 17.26
C ASN A 52 13.51 -3.54 16.69
N LEU A 53 12.24 -3.92 16.54
CA LEU A 53 11.83 -5.24 16.06
C LEU A 53 11.97 -5.41 14.54
N VAL A 54 12.29 -4.33 13.80
CA VAL A 54 12.40 -4.36 12.34
C VAL A 54 13.82 -4.13 11.82
N MET A 55 14.79 -3.90 12.70
CA MET A 55 16.17 -3.56 12.31
C MET A 55 16.82 -4.66 11.46
N ASP A 56 16.58 -5.92 11.82
CA ASP A 56 17.20 -7.10 11.20
C ASP A 56 16.35 -7.73 10.09
N MET A 57 15.26 -7.08 9.66
CA MET A 57 14.45 -7.61 8.54
C MET A 57 15.31 -7.78 7.27
N PRO A 58 15.16 -8.88 6.52
CA PRO A 58 15.85 -9.04 5.26
C PRO A 58 15.40 -7.98 4.24
N LYS A 59 16.27 -7.68 3.27
CA LYS A 59 16.02 -6.71 2.19
C LYS A 59 14.70 -6.97 1.45
N SER A 60 14.41 -8.23 1.14
CA SER A 60 13.17 -8.62 0.46
C SER A 60 11.92 -8.25 1.26
N LEU A 61 11.90 -8.54 2.56
CA LEU A 61 10.77 -8.18 3.44
C LEU A 61 10.63 -6.66 3.61
N CYS A 62 11.76 -5.94 3.66
CA CYS A 62 11.77 -4.47 3.63
C CYS A 62 11.13 -3.91 2.35
N ALA A 63 11.55 -4.41 1.18
CA ALA A 63 11.05 -3.96 -0.11
C ALA A 63 9.55 -4.29 -0.27
N PHE A 64 9.16 -5.54 -0.03
CA PHE A 64 7.77 -5.96 -0.19
C PHE A 64 6.86 -5.25 0.80
N GLY A 65 7.23 -5.15 2.07
CA GLY A 65 6.45 -4.43 3.06
C GLY A 65 6.31 -2.93 2.74
N GLY A 66 7.42 -2.26 2.41
CA GLY A 66 7.38 -0.85 2.07
C GLY A 66 6.52 -0.54 0.84
N LEU A 67 6.60 -1.37 -0.20
CA LEU A 67 5.79 -1.21 -1.42
C LEU A 67 4.32 -1.59 -1.22
N ASP A 68 4.05 -2.49 -0.28
CA ASP A 68 2.70 -2.78 0.20
C ASP A 68 2.08 -1.52 0.82
N ALA A 69 2.82 -0.87 1.74
CA ALA A 69 2.40 0.39 2.36
C ALA A 69 2.24 1.54 1.36
N VAL A 70 3.08 1.61 0.31
CA VAL A 70 2.88 2.56 -0.81
C VAL A 70 1.54 2.28 -1.49
N THR A 71 1.24 1.02 -1.78
CA THR A 71 -0.02 0.62 -2.43
C THR A 71 -1.22 0.90 -1.53
N HIS A 72 -1.13 0.61 -0.23
CA HIS A 72 -2.16 0.94 0.76
C HIS A 72 -2.52 2.43 0.72
N ALA A 73 -1.52 3.30 0.81
CA ALA A 73 -1.75 4.74 0.83
C ALA A 73 -2.24 5.29 -0.52
N LEU A 74 -1.72 4.77 -1.65
CA LEU A 74 -2.19 5.15 -2.99
C LEU A 74 -3.66 4.80 -3.18
N GLU A 75 -4.06 3.55 -2.89
CA GLU A 75 -5.43 3.11 -3.06
C GLU A 75 -6.38 3.79 -2.06
N ALA A 76 -5.95 3.98 -0.81
CA ALA A 76 -6.74 4.69 0.21
C ALA A 76 -7.02 6.14 -0.21
N TYR A 77 -6.00 6.87 -0.70
CA TYR A 77 -6.17 8.28 -1.08
C TYR A 77 -7.08 8.46 -2.30
N VAL A 78 -7.16 7.50 -3.22
CA VAL A 78 -8.04 7.56 -4.39
C VAL A 78 -9.33 6.77 -4.22
N SER A 79 -9.55 6.18 -3.05
CA SER A 79 -10.73 5.41 -2.74
C SER A 79 -11.99 6.26 -2.83
N VAL A 80 -13.10 5.62 -3.16
CA VAL A 80 -14.42 6.25 -3.11
C VAL A 80 -14.88 6.52 -1.67
N LEU A 81 -14.22 5.90 -0.68
CA LEU A 81 -14.44 6.10 0.76
C LEU A 81 -13.38 7.02 1.40
N ALA A 82 -12.54 7.67 0.59
CA ALA A 82 -11.56 8.63 1.06
C ALA A 82 -12.24 9.84 1.74
N SER A 83 -11.64 10.33 2.81
CA SER A 83 -12.06 11.53 3.53
C SER A 83 -10.86 12.37 3.96
N GLU A 84 -11.09 13.60 4.37
CA GLU A 84 -10.08 14.52 4.88
C GLU A 84 -9.29 13.94 6.08
N PHE A 85 -9.88 12.98 6.82
CA PHE A 85 -9.23 12.30 7.93
C PHE A 85 -8.22 11.24 7.48
N SER A 86 -8.52 10.50 6.41
CA SER A 86 -7.63 9.48 5.85
C SER A 86 -6.58 10.07 4.91
N ASP A 87 -6.94 11.15 4.21
CA ASP A 87 -6.15 11.74 3.12
C ASP A 87 -4.79 12.26 3.60
N GLY A 88 -4.77 13.02 4.70
CA GLY A 88 -3.52 13.53 5.26
C GLY A 88 -2.57 12.40 5.71
N GLN A 89 -3.12 11.31 6.24
CA GLN A 89 -2.34 10.14 6.66
C GLN A 89 -1.75 9.41 5.45
N ALA A 90 -2.56 9.15 4.42
CA ALA A 90 -2.08 8.52 3.19
C ALA A 90 -0.94 9.32 2.53
N LEU A 91 -1.09 10.64 2.43
CA LEU A 91 -0.04 11.51 1.88
C LEU A 91 1.24 11.50 2.74
N GLN A 92 1.09 11.58 4.06
CA GLN A 92 2.24 11.52 4.97
C GLN A 92 2.98 10.17 4.88
N ALA A 93 2.25 9.05 4.78
CA ALA A 93 2.85 7.75 4.57
C ALA A 93 3.64 7.70 3.25
N LEU A 94 3.06 8.16 2.14
CA LEU A 94 3.73 8.19 0.84
C LEU A 94 4.99 9.05 0.85
N LYS A 95 4.94 10.22 1.51
CA LYS A 95 6.08 11.12 1.65
C LYS A 95 7.22 10.44 2.41
N LEU A 96 6.92 9.85 3.57
CA LEU A 96 7.92 9.13 4.37
C LEU A 96 8.52 7.94 3.62
N LEU A 97 7.69 7.16 2.91
CA LEU A 97 8.15 6.02 2.11
C LEU A 97 9.06 6.48 0.96
N LYS A 98 8.69 7.55 0.24
CA LYS A 98 9.54 8.13 -0.80
C LYS A 98 10.91 8.55 -0.27
N GLU A 99 10.96 9.16 0.91
CA GLU A 99 12.19 9.71 1.49
C GLU A 99 13.08 8.66 2.14
N ASN A 100 12.50 7.59 2.71
CA ASN A 100 13.21 6.70 3.62
C ASN A 100 13.27 5.24 3.16
N LEU A 101 12.37 4.76 2.30
CA LEU A 101 12.33 3.36 1.89
C LEU A 101 13.62 2.90 1.17
N PRO A 102 14.19 3.68 0.22
CA PRO A 102 15.47 3.33 -0.40
C PRO A 102 16.60 3.15 0.63
N ALA A 103 16.75 4.10 1.56
CA ALA A 103 17.77 4.03 2.61
C ALA A 103 17.54 2.84 3.56
N SER A 104 16.29 2.61 3.98
CA SER A 104 15.91 1.45 4.81
C SER A 104 16.25 0.12 4.13
N TYR A 105 16.12 0.04 2.81
CA TYR A 105 16.45 -1.17 2.04
C TYR A 105 17.96 -1.36 1.87
N HIS A 106 18.69 -0.31 1.49
CA HIS A 106 20.12 -0.40 1.18
C HIS A 106 21.00 -0.47 2.42
N GLU A 107 20.70 0.36 3.42
CA GLU A 107 21.50 0.54 4.63
C GLU A 107 21.01 -0.32 5.80
N GLY A 108 19.72 -0.67 5.83
CA GLY A 108 19.14 -1.52 6.87
C GLY A 108 19.35 -0.96 8.27
N SER A 109 19.83 -1.79 9.19
CA SER A 109 20.13 -1.41 10.58
C SER A 109 21.22 -0.34 10.73
N LYS A 110 22.02 -0.07 9.68
CA LYS A 110 23.00 1.04 9.68
C LYS A 110 22.31 2.40 9.63
N ASN A 111 21.06 2.45 9.19
CA ASN A 111 20.22 3.64 9.17
C ASN A 111 18.92 3.39 9.95
N PRO A 112 18.99 3.37 11.29
CA PRO A 112 17.83 3.08 12.12
C PRO A 112 16.72 4.13 11.98
N VAL A 113 17.08 5.37 11.62
CA VAL A 113 16.10 6.44 11.34
C VAL A 113 15.24 6.09 10.14
N ALA A 114 15.85 5.66 9.02
CA ALA A 114 15.09 5.26 7.84
C ALA A 114 14.17 4.06 8.15
N ARG A 115 14.68 3.06 8.89
CA ARG A 115 13.90 1.90 9.36
C ARG A 115 12.67 2.32 10.17
N GLU A 116 12.86 3.18 11.16
CA GLU A 116 11.80 3.69 12.01
C GLU A 116 10.75 4.47 11.21
N ARG A 117 11.19 5.37 10.31
CA ARG A 117 10.27 6.16 9.47
C ARG A 117 9.43 5.28 8.55
N VAL A 118 10.02 4.26 7.93
CA VAL A 118 9.29 3.30 7.10
C VAL A 118 8.31 2.48 7.94
N HIS A 119 8.70 2.08 9.16
CA HIS A 119 7.83 1.34 10.06
C HIS A 119 6.61 2.16 10.49
N SER A 120 6.82 3.42 10.90
CA SER A 120 5.72 4.34 11.19
C SER A 120 4.87 4.64 9.96
N ALA A 121 5.48 4.82 8.78
CA ALA A 121 4.75 5.11 7.55
C ALA A 121 3.79 3.97 7.16
N ALA A 122 4.21 2.71 7.35
CA ALA A 122 3.35 1.56 7.12
C ALA A 122 2.12 1.55 8.05
N THR A 123 2.29 1.86 9.33
CA THR A 123 1.17 2.01 10.27
C THR A 123 0.28 3.21 9.92
N ILE A 124 0.87 4.34 9.51
CA ILE A 124 0.12 5.52 9.08
C ILE A 124 -0.74 5.19 7.84
N ALA A 125 -0.21 4.42 6.88
CA ALA A 125 -1.00 3.90 5.78
C ALA A 125 -2.15 3.02 6.31
N GLY A 126 -1.88 2.18 7.32
CA GLY A 126 -2.87 1.45 8.12
C GLY A 126 -4.04 2.30 8.59
N ILE A 127 -3.76 3.44 9.23
CA ILE A 127 -4.79 4.38 9.69
C ILE A 127 -5.66 4.88 8.52
N ALA A 128 -5.04 5.16 7.36
CA ALA A 128 -5.78 5.59 6.19
C ALA A 128 -6.68 4.48 5.62
N PHE A 129 -6.11 3.31 5.29
CA PHE A 129 -6.85 2.25 4.61
C PHE A 129 -7.78 1.47 5.53
N ALA A 130 -7.60 1.52 6.86
CA ALA A 130 -8.58 1.01 7.81
C ALA A 130 -9.97 1.62 7.60
N ASN A 131 -10.00 2.89 7.17
CA ASN A 131 -11.23 3.69 7.06
C ASN A 131 -11.64 3.95 5.60
N ALA A 132 -10.66 4.22 4.73
CA ALA A 132 -10.89 4.43 3.30
C ALA A 132 -10.90 3.12 2.50
N PHE A 133 -10.63 1.99 3.14
CA PHE A 133 -10.44 0.69 2.49
C PHE A 133 -9.36 0.73 1.39
N LEU A 134 -9.36 -0.28 0.53
CA LEU A 134 -8.37 -0.48 -0.53
C LEU A 134 -9.08 -0.52 -1.89
N GLY A 135 -8.35 -0.88 -2.94
CA GLY A 135 -8.88 -0.94 -4.29
C GLY A 135 -8.67 -2.29 -4.98
N VAL A 136 -8.66 -2.22 -6.30
CA VAL A 136 -8.58 -3.41 -7.16
C VAL A 136 -7.18 -3.99 -7.23
N CYS A 137 -6.13 -3.25 -6.87
CA CYS A 137 -4.76 -3.79 -6.79
C CYS A 137 -4.70 -4.93 -5.79
N HIS A 138 -5.15 -4.69 -4.55
CA HIS A 138 -5.22 -5.72 -3.51
C HIS A 138 -6.13 -6.88 -3.88
N SER A 139 -7.29 -6.58 -4.50
CA SER A 139 -8.24 -7.61 -4.95
C SER A 139 -7.57 -8.61 -5.91
N MET A 140 -6.80 -8.12 -6.88
CA MET A 140 -6.05 -8.95 -7.82
C MET A 140 -4.83 -9.60 -7.16
N ALA A 141 -4.09 -8.86 -6.33
CA ALA A 141 -2.88 -9.34 -5.66
C ALA A 141 -3.17 -10.51 -4.71
N HIS A 142 -4.31 -10.53 -4.03
CA HIS A 142 -4.74 -11.67 -3.22
C HIS A 142 -4.85 -12.95 -4.05
N LYS A 143 -5.42 -12.86 -5.25
CA LYS A 143 -5.61 -14.02 -6.14
C LYS A 143 -4.31 -14.43 -6.83
N LEU A 144 -3.51 -13.45 -7.26
CA LEU A 144 -2.19 -13.71 -7.82
C LEU A 144 -1.28 -14.41 -6.79
N GLY A 145 -1.26 -13.89 -5.55
CA GLY A 145 -0.50 -14.47 -4.46
C GLY A 145 -1.01 -15.82 -3.98
N SER A 146 -2.33 -16.09 -4.03
CA SER A 146 -2.86 -17.42 -3.68
C SER A 146 -2.54 -18.46 -4.75
N GLN A 147 -2.66 -18.10 -6.03
CA GLN A 147 -2.49 -19.05 -7.14
C GLN A 147 -1.01 -19.37 -7.41
N PHE A 148 -0.13 -18.39 -7.31
CA PHE A 148 1.28 -18.52 -7.70
C PHE A 148 2.25 -18.39 -6.51
N HIS A 149 1.74 -18.33 -5.28
CA HIS A 149 2.53 -18.16 -4.05
C HIS A 149 3.46 -16.95 -4.07
N ILE A 150 3.10 -15.89 -4.81
CA ILE A 150 3.85 -14.64 -4.84
C ILE A 150 3.60 -13.88 -3.53
N PRO A 151 4.64 -13.35 -2.86
CA PRO A 151 4.50 -12.47 -1.70
C PRO A 151 3.57 -11.28 -1.96
N HIS A 152 2.78 -10.89 -0.96
CA HIS A 152 1.72 -9.88 -1.10
C HIS A 152 2.22 -8.55 -1.67
N GLY A 153 3.24 -7.94 -1.03
CA GLY A 153 3.81 -6.68 -1.48
C GLY A 153 4.48 -6.75 -2.86
N LEU A 154 5.00 -7.92 -3.26
CA LEU A 154 5.52 -8.13 -4.61
C LEU A 154 4.38 -8.13 -5.65
N ALA A 155 3.28 -8.82 -5.37
CA ALA A 155 2.10 -8.82 -6.23
C ALA A 155 1.52 -7.40 -6.38
N ASN A 156 1.41 -6.65 -5.29
CA ASN A 156 0.99 -5.24 -5.31
C ASN A 156 1.92 -4.37 -6.17
N ALA A 157 3.23 -4.47 -5.97
CA ALA A 157 4.22 -3.72 -6.73
C ALA A 157 4.18 -4.00 -8.25
N LEU A 158 3.88 -5.25 -8.64
CA LEU A 158 3.73 -5.64 -10.06
C LEU A 158 2.46 -5.08 -10.71
N LEU A 159 1.43 -4.78 -9.92
CA LEU A 159 0.11 -4.38 -10.43
C LEU A 159 -0.13 -2.87 -10.37
N ILE A 160 0.39 -2.18 -9.35
CA ILE A 160 -0.04 -0.82 -8.98
C ILE A 160 0.13 0.19 -10.13
N SER A 161 1.23 0.15 -10.88
CA SER A 161 1.43 1.07 -12.02
C SER A 161 0.35 0.93 -13.10
N ASN A 162 -0.12 -0.30 -13.37
CA ASN A 162 -1.19 -0.54 -14.34
C ASN A 162 -2.57 -0.23 -13.75
N VAL A 163 -2.78 -0.47 -12.45
CA VAL A 163 -4.01 -0.10 -11.75
C VAL A 163 -4.19 1.42 -11.71
N ILE A 164 -3.12 2.19 -11.51
CA ILE A 164 -3.17 3.66 -11.60
C ILE A 164 -3.65 4.08 -12.98
N ARG A 165 -3.07 3.54 -14.06
CA ARG A 165 -3.49 3.85 -15.45
C ARG A 165 -4.96 3.49 -15.69
N TYR A 166 -5.40 2.36 -15.18
CA TYR A 166 -6.80 1.91 -15.27
C TYR A 166 -7.76 2.88 -14.56
N ASN A 167 -7.47 3.25 -13.32
CA ASN A 167 -8.30 4.15 -12.52
C ASN A 167 -8.21 5.61 -12.96
N ALA A 168 -7.10 6.05 -13.56
CA ALA A 168 -6.85 7.42 -14.01
C ALA A 168 -7.56 7.80 -15.33
N ASN A 169 -8.57 7.04 -15.73
CA ASN A 169 -9.44 7.35 -16.87
C ASN A 169 -10.58 8.28 -16.43
N ASP A 170 -10.72 9.44 -17.09
CA ASP A 170 -11.76 10.43 -16.78
C ASP A 170 -13.17 9.98 -17.20
N ASN A 171 -13.29 9.02 -18.12
CA ASN A 171 -14.57 8.49 -18.58
C ASN A 171 -14.62 6.96 -18.42
N PRO A 172 -14.65 6.46 -17.17
CA PRO A 172 -14.71 5.04 -16.91
C PRO A 172 -16.05 4.46 -17.35
N THR A 173 -16.05 3.20 -17.78
CA THR A 173 -17.28 2.51 -18.21
C THR A 173 -18.25 2.24 -17.06
N LYS A 174 -17.76 2.28 -15.82
CA LYS A 174 -18.54 2.12 -14.58
C LYS A 174 -17.98 3.02 -13.49
N GLN A 175 -18.84 3.42 -12.55
CA GLN A 175 -18.48 4.16 -11.35
C GLN A 175 -19.15 3.50 -10.14
N THR A 176 -18.43 3.41 -9.02
CA THR A 176 -19.02 2.93 -7.77
C THR A 176 -20.11 3.90 -7.32
N ALA A 177 -21.29 3.37 -7.03
CA ALA A 177 -22.42 4.16 -6.56
C ALA A 177 -22.25 4.49 -5.07
N PHE A 178 -21.49 5.55 -4.77
CA PHE A 178 -21.31 6.08 -3.41
C PHE A 178 -21.66 7.56 -3.41
N SER A 179 -22.52 8.01 -2.47
CA SER A 179 -23.11 9.36 -2.52
C SER A 179 -22.09 10.49 -2.38
N GLN A 180 -21.01 10.26 -1.65
CA GLN A 180 -19.91 11.23 -1.51
C GLN A 180 -18.97 11.22 -2.73
N TYR A 181 -19.06 10.21 -3.61
CA TYR A 181 -18.24 10.09 -4.81
C TYR A 181 -19.04 10.53 -6.05
N ASP A 182 -19.11 11.86 -6.22
CA ASP A 182 -19.95 12.54 -7.20
C ASP A 182 -19.61 12.23 -8.67
N ARG A 183 -18.32 12.19 -9.01
CA ARG A 183 -17.78 11.90 -10.35
C ARG A 183 -16.41 11.22 -10.23
N PRO A 184 -15.84 10.67 -11.31
CA PRO A 184 -14.50 10.08 -11.26
C PRO A 184 -13.47 11.17 -10.92
N GLN A 185 -12.83 11.04 -9.76
CA GLN A 185 -11.81 11.98 -9.29
C GLN A 185 -10.41 11.35 -9.26
N ALA A 186 -10.29 10.03 -9.43
CA ALA A 186 -9.03 9.29 -9.30
C ALA A 186 -7.88 9.90 -10.11
N ARG A 187 -8.11 10.33 -11.36
CA ARG A 187 -7.10 11.01 -12.18
C ARG A 187 -6.56 12.28 -11.51
N ARG A 188 -7.45 13.16 -11.02
CA ARG A 188 -7.07 14.37 -10.29
C ARG A 188 -6.33 14.01 -9.01
N ARG A 189 -6.83 13.03 -8.26
CA ARG A 189 -6.27 12.63 -6.96
C ARG A 189 -4.87 12.01 -7.08
N TYR A 190 -4.59 11.23 -8.12
CA TYR A 190 -3.21 10.78 -8.39
C TYR A 190 -2.25 11.94 -8.73
N ALA A 191 -2.74 12.98 -9.43
CA ALA A 191 -1.94 14.15 -9.70
C ALA A 191 -1.64 14.98 -8.43
N GLU A 192 -2.59 15.05 -7.48
CA GLU A 192 -2.39 15.66 -6.16
C GLU A 192 -1.30 14.92 -5.37
N ILE A 193 -1.28 13.58 -5.43
CA ILE A 193 -0.19 12.78 -4.84
C ILE A 193 1.15 13.17 -5.45
N ALA A 194 1.24 13.27 -6.78
CA ALA A 194 2.48 13.64 -7.46
C ALA A 194 2.98 15.03 -7.05
N ASP A 195 2.06 15.99 -6.92
CA ASP A 195 2.37 17.34 -6.41
C ASP A 195 2.88 17.29 -4.96
N HIS A 196 2.19 16.55 -4.08
CA HIS A 196 2.57 16.41 -2.68
C HIS A 196 3.96 15.79 -2.50
N LEU A 197 4.32 14.83 -3.36
CA LEU A 197 5.62 14.17 -3.36
C LEU A 197 6.75 15.00 -4.00
N GLY A 198 6.42 16.19 -4.53
CA GLY A 198 7.37 17.08 -5.19
C GLY A 198 7.91 16.51 -6.51
N LEU A 199 7.12 15.69 -7.20
CA LEU A 199 7.53 15.08 -8.47
C LEU A 199 7.32 16.02 -9.67
N THR A 200 6.43 17.01 -9.51
CA THR A 200 5.89 17.82 -10.60
C THR A 200 6.59 19.17 -10.72
N ALA A 201 6.38 19.83 -11.85
CA ALA A 201 6.84 21.20 -12.11
C ALA A 201 5.64 22.13 -12.35
N PRO A 202 5.77 23.45 -12.08
CA PRO A 202 4.74 24.42 -12.39
C PRO A 202 4.31 24.34 -13.86
N GLY A 203 2.99 24.28 -14.09
CA GLY A 203 2.41 24.20 -15.43
C GLY A 203 2.22 22.77 -15.97
N ASP A 204 2.66 21.73 -15.25
CA ASP A 204 2.38 20.34 -15.64
C ASP A 204 0.87 20.08 -15.74
N ARG A 205 0.45 19.49 -16.86
CA ARG A 205 -0.90 18.97 -17.02
C ARG A 205 -1.09 17.73 -16.15
N THR A 206 -2.31 17.46 -15.70
CA THR A 206 -2.67 16.28 -14.88
C THR A 206 -2.10 14.97 -15.43
N ALA A 207 -2.14 14.76 -16.74
CA ALA A 207 -1.57 13.58 -17.38
C ALA A 207 -0.05 13.43 -17.12
N ALA A 208 0.70 14.53 -17.28
CA ALA A 208 2.15 14.53 -17.04
C ALA A 208 2.49 14.28 -15.57
N LYS A 209 1.67 14.80 -14.64
CA LYS A 209 1.83 14.53 -13.20
C LYS A 209 1.68 13.04 -12.87
N ILE A 210 0.73 12.36 -13.51
CA ILE A 210 0.53 10.92 -13.34
C ILE A 210 1.68 10.12 -13.96
N GLU A 211 2.17 10.49 -15.14
CA GLU A 211 3.36 9.84 -15.72
C GLU A 211 4.60 10.02 -14.84
N LYS A 212 4.76 11.17 -14.18
CA LYS A 212 5.84 11.37 -13.20
C LYS A 212 5.67 10.53 -11.93
N LEU A 213 4.43 10.34 -11.46
CA LEU A 213 4.13 9.40 -10.37
C LEU A 213 4.49 7.96 -10.76
N LEU A 214 4.14 7.55 -11.97
CA LEU A 214 4.48 6.24 -12.52
C LEU A 214 5.99 6.06 -12.69
N GLY A 215 6.69 7.11 -13.15
CA GLY A 215 8.14 7.15 -13.25
C GLY A 215 8.81 6.92 -11.89
N TRP A 216 8.37 7.63 -10.85
CA TRP A 216 8.85 7.40 -9.48
C TRP A 216 8.59 5.95 -9.00
N LEU A 217 7.41 5.40 -9.29
CA LEU A 217 7.10 4.00 -8.93
C LEU A 217 8.02 3.01 -9.66
N ASP A 218 8.31 3.23 -10.94
CA ASP A 218 9.20 2.36 -11.70
C ASP A 218 10.66 2.49 -11.22
N GLU A 219 11.11 3.70 -10.87
CA GLU A 219 12.42 3.96 -10.26
C GLU A 219 12.57 3.26 -8.91
N ILE A 220 11.64 3.46 -7.98
CA ILE A 220 11.73 2.85 -6.64
C ILE A 220 11.61 1.33 -6.70
N LYS A 221 10.76 0.78 -7.59
CA LYS A 221 10.70 -0.68 -7.80
C LYS A 221 12.03 -1.22 -8.32
N ALA A 222 12.65 -0.55 -9.28
CA ALA A 222 13.94 -0.97 -9.82
C ALA A 222 15.05 -0.91 -8.74
N ASP A 223 15.08 0.17 -7.96
CA ASP A 223 16.05 0.35 -6.86
C ASP A 223 15.93 -0.72 -5.76
N LEU A 224 14.70 -1.15 -5.47
CA LEU A 224 14.39 -2.20 -4.49
C LEU A 224 14.50 -3.62 -5.05
N GLY A 225 14.92 -3.78 -6.32
CA GLY A 225 15.14 -5.07 -6.96
C GLY A 225 13.85 -5.83 -7.31
N ILE A 226 12.75 -5.12 -7.57
CA ILE A 226 11.48 -5.71 -7.96
C ILE A 226 11.52 -6.09 -9.46
N PRO A 227 11.11 -7.32 -9.84
CA PRO A 227 11.02 -7.73 -11.24
C PRO A 227 10.03 -6.86 -12.02
N LYS A 228 10.24 -6.69 -13.33
CA LYS A 228 9.41 -5.79 -14.14
C LYS A 228 8.05 -6.39 -14.52
N SER A 229 7.90 -7.70 -14.36
CA SER A 229 6.70 -8.42 -14.77
C SER A 229 6.46 -9.67 -13.94
N ILE A 230 5.23 -10.18 -13.98
CA ILE A 230 4.84 -11.46 -13.36
C ILE A 230 5.66 -12.62 -13.96
N ARG A 231 5.97 -12.56 -15.25
CA ARG A 231 6.84 -13.54 -15.93
C ARG A 231 8.25 -13.54 -15.32
N GLU A 232 8.84 -12.38 -15.10
CA GLU A 232 10.15 -12.25 -14.45
C GLU A 232 10.13 -12.62 -12.97
N ALA A 233 8.96 -12.56 -12.32
CA ALA A 233 8.76 -13.03 -10.95
C ALA A 233 8.67 -14.57 -10.83
N GLY A 234 8.86 -15.31 -11.93
CA GLY A 234 8.93 -16.78 -11.92
C GLY A 234 7.62 -17.50 -12.22
N CYS A 235 6.57 -16.80 -12.64
CA CYS A 235 5.32 -17.43 -13.05
C CYS A 235 5.38 -17.83 -14.53
N SER A 236 5.63 -19.12 -14.78
CA SER A 236 5.54 -19.72 -16.12
C SER A 236 4.11 -20.21 -16.41
N GLY A 237 3.58 -19.90 -17.60
CA GLY A 237 2.27 -20.41 -18.07
C GLY A 237 1.15 -19.38 -18.21
N ILE A 238 1.46 -18.08 -18.20
CA ILE A 238 0.56 -16.99 -18.59
C ILE A 238 0.87 -16.57 -20.02
#